data_AF-A0A6J6EXN6-F1
#
_entry.id   AF-A0A6J6EXN6-F1
#
_cell.length_a   1.000
_cell.length_b   1.000
_cell.length_c   1.000
_cell.angle_alpha   90.00
_cell.angle_beta   90.00
_cell.angle_gamma   90.00
#
_symmetry.space_group_name_H-M   'P 1'
#
loop_
_entity.id
_entity.type
_entity.pdbx_description
1 polymer ?
#
loop_
_entity_poly.entity_id
_entity_poly.type
_entity_poly.pdbx_seq_one_letter_code
_entity_poly.pdbx_strand_id
1 'polypeptide(L)'
;MGRRWVRMVMKYPLAVSVVSILGLGMIAIPALSLDLNLPGGGQEPADSTQRKAYDLISEGFGPGYNGPLLVAVDLTGSDDLMKDLDFLRAELAAVPGVDYVSQGFPSPGLDTGIIQVVSEFAPDSVETKNLVGELRERTPVWEESYGNALAITGVTAIGVDISQRIQDALIPFGLVVVGLSIILLLAVFRSIVVPIKAALGFVLSVTAAFGVVVAIFQWGWFADLLHVTPGPVLSFMPILLMAVLFGLAMDYEVFLVSGMREQHVKTGDWRFAIEEGYSQGARVVTSAALIMFFVFAAFVPEGSATLKPIALGLAIGIAFDAFVVRMTLVPALMALFKNAAWWLPKSIDKRVPHADVEGEALIAHIHDVEWASKTSHLVVHANYLVLGDERHRLEPISFEWTAGERLDVVGEPTTTRLLAATLAGAIAPVSGSLHVGGHPFPSEVRRAHAKVSVWSPQDADALTPVGLALDERMRWSGTLGSRAPKERRALVRETIERINSLGAKYFPGKIISEDSIPGLLSPAQRVLVWAAIAVADASAVCLVAPAEPLTDAEDRELWWKALDAFATPDQTVALFSLPPARALTTISTPTGVTDLAAVHSGVVSL
;
A
#
# COMPACT_ATOMS: atom_id res chain seq x y z
N MET A 1 -23.25 19.61 4.03
CA MET A 1 -23.05 20.05 2.63
C MET A 1 -22.43 18.96 1.77
N GLY A 2 -21.32 18.32 2.20
CA GLY A 2 -20.65 17.23 1.45
C GLY A 2 -21.56 16.08 0.97
N ARG A 3 -22.45 15.54 1.83
CA ARG A 3 -23.41 14.49 1.41
C ARG A 3 -24.36 14.93 0.30
N ARG A 4 -24.82 16.19 0.31
CA ARG A 4 -25.71 16.70 -0.76
C ARG A 4 -24.96 16.82 -2.08
N TRP A 5 -23.70 17.28 -2.03
CA TRP A 5 -22.83 17.38 -3.20
C TRP A 5 -22.55 16.00 -3.82
N VAL A 6 -22.07 15.05 -3.02
CA VAL A 6 -21.72 13.71 -3.54
C VAL A 6 -22.93 12.97 -4.10
N ARG A 7 -24.12 13.10 -3.49
CA ARG A 7 -25.36 12.54 -4.06
C ARG A 7 -25.73 13.13 -5.40
N MET A 8 -25.51 14.44 -5.60
CA MET A 8 -25.75 15.10 -6.88
C MET A 8 -24.78 14.58 -7.94
N VAL A 9 -23.49 14.51 -7.59
CA VAL A 9 -22.43 13.95 -8.46
C VAL A 9 -22.75 12.51 -8.86
N MET A 10 -23.14 11.66 -7.90
CA MET A 10 -23.50 10.27 -8.15
C MET A 10 -24.83 10.09 -8.90
N LYS A 11 -25.69 11.11 -8.96
CA LYS A 11 -26.94 11.06 -9.73
C LYS A 11 -26.69 11.19 -11.24
N TYR A 12 -25.66 11.94 -11.62
CA TYR A 12 -25.30 12.19 -13.03
C TYR A 12 -23.81 11.95 -13.28
N PRO A 13 -23.26 10.75 -12.98
CA PRO A 13 -21.83 10.52 -12.96
C PRO A 13 -21.18 10.74 -14.34
N LEU A 14 -21.82 10.29 -15.42
CA LEU A 14 -21.31 10.48 -16.78
C LEU A 14 -21.20 11.96 -17.17
N ALA A 15 -22.28 12.72 -16.94
CA ALA A 15 -22.31 14.14 -17.29
C ALA A 15 -21.26 14.92 -16.49
N VAL A 16 -21.15 14.64 -15.19
CA VAL A 16 -20.14 15.29 -14.33
C VAL A 16 -18.72 14.94 -14.77
N SER A 17 -18.44 13.65 -15.04
CA SER A 17 -17.11 13.24 -15.53
C SER A 17 -16.74 13.92 -16.85
N VAL A 18 -17.67 13.96 -17.82
CA VAL A 18 -17.43 14.59 -19.12
C VAL A 18 -17.21 16.09 -18.97
N VAL A 19 -18.04 16.79 -18.19
CA VAL A 19 -17.90 18.23 -17.97
C VAL A 19 -16.58 18.55 -17.27
N SER A 20 -16.19 17.78 -16.24
CA SER A 20 -14.91 17.99 -15.55
C SER A 20 -13.72 17.75 -16.48
N ILE A 21 -13.75 16.67 -17.27
CA ILE A 21 -12.65 16.33 -18.19
C ILE A 21 -12.53 17.37 -19.31
N LEU A 22 -13.64 17.73 -19.96
CA LEU A 22 -13.64 18.72 -21.03
C LEU A 22 -13.33 20.13 -20.51
N GLY A 23 -13.82 20.48 -19.33
CA GLY A 23 -13.54 21.77 -18.69
C GLY A 23 -12.05 21.94 -18.39
N LEU A 24 -11.44 20.97 -17.70
CA LEU A 24 -10.01 21.01 -17.43
C LEU A 24 -9.19 20.86 -18.72
N GLY A 25 -9.61 20.01 -19.66
CA GLY A 25 -8.96 19.85 -20.96
C GLY A 25 -8.95 21.13 -21.79
N MET A 26 -10.03 21.91 -21.75
CA MET A 26 -10.11 23.22 -22.41
C MET A 26 -9.17 24.23 -21.75
N ILE A 27 -9.14 24.26 -20.41
CA ILE A 27 -8.23 25.11 -19.63
C ILE A 27 -6.77 24.72 -19.86
N ALA A 28 -6.49 23.45 -20.19
CA ALA A 28 -5.16 22.94 -20.48
C ALA A 28 -4.65 23.29 -21.89
N ILE A 29 -5.50 23.75 -22.82
CA ILE A 29 -5.08 24.07 -24.21
C ILE A 29 -3.88 25.04 -24.27
N PRO A 30 -3.86 26.15 -23.51
CA PRO A 30 -2.72 27.07 -23.55
C PRO A 30 -1.40 26.42 -23.13
N ALA A 31 -1.42 25.34 -22.35
CA ALA A 31 -0.20 24.64 -21.95
C ALA A 31 0.60 24.08 -23.15
N LEU A 32 -0.03 23.91 -24.32
CA LEU A 32 0.65 23.51 -25.56
C LEU A 32 1.57 24.61 -26.11
N SER A 33 1.35 25.86 -25.70
CA SER A 33 2.18 27.01 -26.08
C SER A 33 3.25 27.34 -25.05
N LEU A 34 3.50 26.45 -24.08
CA LEU A 34 4.43 26.68 -22.98
C LEU A 34 5.85 26.98 -23.49
N ASP A 35 6.25 28.24 -23.42
CA ASP A 35 7.64 28.65 -23.63
C ASP A 35 8.43 28.76 -22.31
N LEU A 36 9.58 28.10 -22.25
CA LEU A 36 10.43 28.04 -21.07
C LEU A 36 11.71 28.85 -21.27
N ASN A 37 12.09 29.63 -20.27
CA ASN A 37 13.35 30.34 -20.27
C ASN A 37 13.94 30.55 -18.87
N LEU A 38 15.24 30.83 -18.83
CA LEU A 38 15.89 31.29 -17.61
C LEU A 38 15.61 32.77 -17.40
N PRO A 39 15.52 33.23 -16.13
CA PRO A 39 15.21 34.62 -15.83
C PRO A 39 16.40 35.50 -16.23
N GLY A 40 16.09 36.61 -16.89
CA GLY A 40 17.05 37.66 -17.28
C GLY A 40 16.58 39.03 -16.85
N GLY A 41 17.41 40.06 -17.07
CA GLY A 41 17.11 41.45 -16.67
C GLY A 41 15.82 42.02 -17.28
N GLY A 42 15.38 41.49 -18.41
CA GLY A 42 14.09 41.84 -19.04
C GLY A 42 12.87 41.44 -18.20
N GLN A 43 12.96 40.41 -17.36
CA GLN A 43 11.81 39.94 -16.57
C GLN A 43 11.70 40.62 -15.20
N GLU A 44 12.56 41.59 -14.89
CA GLU A 44 12.54 42.33 -13.64
C GLU A 44 11.49 43.45 -13.63
N PRO A 45 11.01 43.91 -12.45
CA PRO A 45 10.09 45.03 -12.34
C PRO A 45 10.58 46.29 -13.05
N ALA A 46 9.68 47.02 -13.72
CA ALA A 46 10.00 48.20 -14.53
C ALA A 46 10.76 49.31 -13.78
N ASP A 47 10.56 49.41 -12.47
CA ASP A 47 11.20 50.38 -11.59
C ASP A 47 12.58 49.95 -11.07
N SER A 48 12.92 48.67 -11.21
CA SER A 48 14.20 48.09 -10.77
C SER A 48 15.40 48.63 -11.55
N THR A 49 16.59 48.61 -10.94
CA THR A 49 17.84 49.03 -11.60
C THR A 49 18.27 48.03 -12.67
N GLN A 50 17.99 46.74 -12.47
CA GLN A 50 18.26 45.66 -13.41
C GLN A 50 17.48 45.83 -14.71
N ARG A 51 16.16 46.07 -14.63
CA ARG A 51 15.31 46.30 -15.80
C ARG A 51 15.73 47.55 -16.57
N LYS A 52 16.03 48.64 -15.86
CA LYS A 52 16.55 49.87 -16.48
C LYS A 52 17.87 49.65 -17.21
N ALA A 53 18.80 48.88 -16.63
CA ALA A 53 20.06 48.56 -17.29
C ALA A 53 19.84 47.74 -18.57
N TYR A 54 18.94 46.74 -18.52
CA TYR A 54 18.58 45.93 -19.67
C TYR A 54 17.96 46.75 -20.81
N ASP A 55 17.03 47.65 -20.47
CA ASP A 55 16.37 48.53 -21.43
C ASP A 55 17.38 49.51 -22.06
N LEU A 56 18.26 50.13 -21.27
CA LEU A 56 19.31 51.02 -21.78
C LEU A 56 20.30 50.32 -22.72
N ILE A 57 20.67 49.06 -22.44
CA ILE A 57 21.51 48.27 -23.35
C ILE A 57 20.75 47.99 -24.65
N SER A 58 19.48 47.60 -24.56
CA SER A 58 18.64 47.32 -25.73
C SER A 58 18.45 48.56 -26.62
N GLU A 59 18.18 49.72 -26.02
CA GLU A 59 17.97 50.98 -26.72
C GLU A 59 19.26 51.52 -27.34
N GLY A 60 20.39 51.40 -26.64
CA GLY A 60 21.67 51.96 -27.08
C GLY A 60 22.41 51.12 -28.10
N PHE A 61 22.34 49.79 -27.98
CA PHE A 61 23.14 48.86 -28.78
C PHE A 61 22.30 47.87 -29.59
N GLY A 62 21.04 47.65 -29.24
CA GLY A 62 20.17 46.62 -29.83
C GLY A 62 19.86 45.50 -28.83
N PRO A 63 18.72 44.80 -28.98
CA PRO A 63 18.22 43.89 -27.95
C PRO A 63 19.13 42.67 -27.71
N GLY A 64 19.80 42.14 -28.74
CA GLY A 64 20.70 40.99 -28.61
C GLY A 64 21.99 41.26 -27.83
N TYR A 65 22.34 42.53 -27.61
CA TYR A 65 23.51 42.90 -26.79
C TYR A 65 23.36 42.53 -25.31
N ASN A 66 22.13 42.29 -24.85
CA ASN A 66 21.88 41.79 -23.49
C ASN A 66 22.33 40.32 -23.28
N GLY A 67 22.61 39.59 -24.36
CA GLY A 67 22.99 38.18 -24.27
C GLY A 67 23.63 37.68 -25.56
N PRO A 68 24.85 38.15 -25.87
CA PRO A 68 25.58 37.70 -27.04
C PRO A 68 25.90 36.20 -26.94
N LEU A 69 25.86 35.53 -28.10
CA LEU A 69 26.35 34.18 -28.28
C LEU A 69 27.87 34.20 -28.43
N LEU A 70 28.50 33.10 -28.02
CA LEU A 70 29.94 32.89 -28.18
C LEU A 70 30.14 31.64 -29.02
N VAL A 71 31.00 31.72 -30.02
CA VAL A 71 31.45 30.57 -30.81
C VAL A 71 32.89 30.31 -30.42
N ALA A 72 33.12 29.16 -29.78
CA ALA A 72 34.45 28.65 -29.47
C ALA A 72 34.89 27.70 -30.58
N VAL A 73 36.10 27.87 -31.08
CA VAL A 73 36.66 27.10 -32.19
C VAL A 73 37.96 26.47 -31.73
N ASP A 74 38.15 25.19 -31.94
CA ASP A 74 39.45 24.54 -31.77
C ASP A 74 40.41 25.01 -32.89
N LEU A 75 41.59 25.48 -32.52
CA LEU A 75 42.57 26.00 -33.46
C LEU A 75 43.83 25.13 -33.56
N THR A 76 43.87 23.98 -32.86
CA THR A 76 45.06 23.13 -32.76
C THR A 76 45.53 22.52 -34.09
N GLY A 77 44.61 22.35 -35.05
CA GLY A 77 44.88 21.83 -36.40
C GLY A 77 44.99 22.88 -37.50
N SER A 78 44.91 24.17 -37.17
CA SER A 78 44.85 25.26 -38.15
C SER A 78 46.24 25.67 -38.68
N ASP A 79 46.41 25.66 -40.00
CA ASP A 79 47.61 26.18 -40.68
C ASP A 79 47.66 27.73 -40.70
N ASP A 80 46.51 28.40 -40.72
CA ASP A 80 46.38 29.87 -40.70
C ASP A 80 45.19 30.33 -39.84
N LEU A 81 45.49 30.55 -38.57
CA LEU A 81 44.52 30.87 -37.52
C LEU A 81 43.65 32.08 -37.86
N MET A 82 44.25 33.13 -38.44
CA MET A 82 43.54 34.37 -38.71
C MET A 82 42.62 34.23 -39.91
N LYS A 83 43.06 33.52 -40.95
CA LYS A 83 42.23 33.24 -42.12
C LYS A 83 41.01 32.39 -41.77
N ASP A 84 41.18 31.39 -40.91
CA ASP A 84 40.09 30.51 -40.49
C ASP A 84 39.06 31.28 -39.64
N LEU A 85 39.52 32.15 -38.73
CA LEU A 85 38.64 33.01 -37.94
C LEU A 85 37.90 34.06 -38.78
N ASP A 86 38.56 34.66 -39.77
CA ASP A 86 37.94 35.65 -40.67
C ASP A 86 36.90 35.00 -41.60
N PHE A 87 37.16 33.79 -42.08
CA PHE A 87 36.21 33.05 -42.89
C PHE A 87 35.00 32.62 -42.07
N LEU A 88 35.21 32.04 -40.87
CA LEU A 88 34.11 31.67 -39.98
C LEU A 88 33.28 32.89 -39.57
N ARG A 89 33.91 34.04 -39.34
CA ARG A 89 33.20 35.30 -39.13
C ARG A 89 32.27 35.64 -40.29
N ALA A 90 32.74 35.49 -41.54
CA ALA A 90 31.93 35.79 -42.72
C ALA A 90 30.72 34.83 -42.86
N GLU A 91 30.93 33.55 -42.59
CA GLU A 91 29.86 32.54 -42.57
C GLU A 91 28.82 32.83 -41.48
N LEU A 92 29.27 33.12 -40.25
CA LEU A 92 28.39 33.47 -39.14
C LEU A 92 27.59 34.75 -39.43
N ALA A 93 28.21 35.74 -40.05
CA ALA A 93 27.55 37.00 -40.42
C ALA A 93 26.53 36.83 -41.56
N ALA A 94 26.62 35.75 -42.34
CA ALA A 94 25.67 35.44 -43.40
C ALA A 94 24.39 34.73 -42.89
N VAL A 95 24.37 34.30 -41.62
CA VAL A 95 23.21 33.63 -41.02
C VAL A 95 22.11 34.65 -40.73
N PRO A 96 20.86 34.43 -41.20
CA PRO A 96 19.75 35.34 -40.92
C PRO A 96 19.51 35.53 -39.42
N GLY A 97 19.26 36.77 -38.98
CA GLY A 97 19.01 37.10 -37.56
C GLY A 97 20.27 37.37 -36.74
N VAL A 98 21.46 37.33 -37.37
CA VAL A 98 22.72 37.83 -36.80
C VAL A 98 22.90 39.30 -37.17
N ASP A 99 23.02 40.17 -36.16
CA ASP A 99 23.24 41.61 -36.34
C ASP A 99 24.74 41.95 -36.43
N TYR A 100 25.53 41.35 -35.54
CA TYR A 100 26.96 41.64 -35.45
C TYR A 100 27.79 40.41 -35.09
N VAL A 101 28.97 40.29 -35.72
CA VAL A 101 29.98 39.27 -35.40
C VAL A 101 31.32 39.95 -35.12
N SER A 102 31.94 39.64 -33.99
CA SER A 102 33.23 40.20 -33.60
C SER A 102 34.38 39.65 -34.46
N GLN A 103 35.55 40.29 -34.35
CA GLN A 103 36.79 39.62 -34.77
C GLN A 103 37.01 38.41 -33.86
N GLY A 104 37.50 37.31 -34.43
CA GLY A 104 37.92 36.16 -33.65
C GLY A 104 39.18 36.49 -32.88
N PHE A 105 39.19 36.21 -31.58
CA PHE A 105 40.38 36.36 -30.75
C PHE A 105 40.94 34.98 -30.40
N PRO A 106 42.17 34.65 -30.83
CA PRO A 106 42.82 33.43 -30.38
C PRO A 106 43.19 33.54 -28.90
N SER A 107 43.11 32.42 -28.20
CA SER A 107 43.54 32.27 -26.81
C SER A 107 45.06 32.52 -26.71
N PRO A 108 45.58 32.84 -25.51
CA PRO A 108 47.03 32.91 -25.30
C PRO A 108 47.77 31.62 -25.66
N GLY A 109 47.10 30.47 -25.61
CA GLY A 109 47.63 29.17 -26.01
C GLY A 109 47.58 28.89 -27.51
N LEU A 110 46.93 29.75 -28.30
CA LEU A 110 46.67 29.59 -29.74
C LEU A 110 45.93 28.30 -30.10
N ASP A 111 45.26 27.69 -29.13
CA ASP A 111 44.54 26.43 -29.25
C ASP A 111 43.03 26.63 -29.35
N THR A 112 42.50 27.82 -29.02
CA THR A 112 41.08 28.12 -29.06
C THR A 112 40.84 29.53 -29.62
N GLY A 113 39.90 29.68 -30.54
CA GLY A 113 39.39 30.97 -31.00
C GLY A 113 38.03 31.28 -30.39
N ILE A 114 37.79 32.54 -30.02
CA ILE A 114 36.47 33.00 -29.56
C ILE A 114 35.94 34.07 -30.51
N ILE A 115 34.76 33.83 -31.06
CA ILE A 115 34.00 34.79 -31.85
C ILE A 115 32.71 35.12 -31.09
N GLN A 116 32.42 36.40 -30.91
CA GLN A 116 31.15 36.85 -30.35
C GLN A 116 30.14 37.08 -31.48
N VAL A 117 28.94 36.54 -31.33
CA VAL A 117 27.82 36.70 -32.27
C VAL A 117 26.66 37.35 -31.53
N VAL A 118 26.18 38.48 -32.04
CA VAL A 118 25.06 39.24 -31.48
C VAL A 118 23.85 39.04 -32.39
N SER A 119 22.72 38.67 -31.82
CA SER A 119 21.46 38.52 -32.55
C SER A 119 20.76 39.86 -32.74
N GLU A 120 19.94 39.98 -33.78
CA GLU A 120 18.98 41.07 -33.95
C GLU A 120 17.88 41.05 -32.87
N PHE A 121 17.67 39.92 -32.19
CA PHE A 121 16.56 39.70 -31.26
C PHE A 121 17.02 39.60 -29.80
N ALA A 122 16.07 39.71 -28.87
CA ALA A 122 16.34 39.60 -27.43
C ALA A 122 16.82 38.18 -27.06
N PRO A 123 17.69 38.02 -26.04
CA PRO A 123 18.23 36.71 -25.63
C PRO A 123 17.16 35.67 -25.27
N ASP A 124 16.02 36.14 -24.76
CA ASP A 124 14.94 35.30 -24.28
C ASP A 124 13.83 35.04 -25.32
N SER A 125 13.98 35.57 -26.54
CA SER A 125 13.04 35.44 -27.64
C SER A 125 13.08 34.06 -28.31
N VAL A 126 11.98 33.70 -28.98
CA VAL A 126 11.88 32.46 -29.75
C VAL A 126 12.81 32.51 -30.96
N GLU A 127 12.99 33.69 -31.54
CA GLU A 127 13.86 33.97 -32.68
C GLU A 127 15.33 33.68 -32.33
N THR A 128 15.82 34.13 -31.18
CA THR A 128 17.18 33.81 -30.73
C THR A 128 17.36 32.32 -30.44
N LYS A 129 16.35 31.65 -29.87
CA LYS A 129 16.39 30.19 -29.68
C LYS A 129 16.51 29.46 -31.02
N ASN A 130 15.74 29.87 -32.01
CA ASN A 130 15.80 29.33 -33.37
C ASN A 130 17.15 29.62 -34.04
N LEU A 131 17.71 30.81 -33.86
CA LEU A 131 19.05 31.16 -34.34
C LEU A 131 20.13 30.26 -33.72
N VAL A 132 20.08 30.01 -32.40
CA VAL A 132 20.99 29.04 -31.75
C VAL A 132 20.84 27.65 -32.35
N GLY A 133 19.61 27.23 -32.65
CA GLY A 133 19.33 25.98 -33.37
C GLY A 133 19.96 25.95 -34.77
N GLU A 134 19.74 26.99 -35.57
CA GLU A 134 20.27 27.09 -36.94
C GLU A 134 21.81 27.10 -36.96
N LEU A 135 22.43 27.86 -36.06
CA LEU A 135 23.89 27.88 -35.92
C LEU A 135 24.44 26.47 -35.60
N ARG A 136 23.72 25.71 -34.75
CA ARG A 136 24.10 24.33 -34.41
C ARG A 136 23.88 23.35 -35.54
N GLU A 137 22.82 23.50 -36.32
CA GLU A 137 22.60 22.67 -37.52
C GLU A 137 23.67 22.88 -38.59
N ARG A 138 24.21 24.10 -38.69
CA ARG A 138 25.32 24.44 -39.58
C ARG A 138 26.70 24.05 -39.05
N THR A 139 26.82 23.85 -37.73
CA THR A 139 28.10 23.53 -37.06
C THR A 139 28.80 22.30 -37.65
N PRO A 140 28.15 21.15 -37.88
CA PRO A 140 28.81 19.98 -38.48
C PRO A 140 29.39 20.23 -39.87
N VAL A 141 28.72 21.07 -40.70
CA VAL A 141 29.19 21.41 -42.05
C VAL A 141 30.44 22.28 -41.98
N TRP A 142 30.46 23.21 -41.02
CA TRP A 142 31.63 24.01 -40.69
C TRP A 142 32.77 23.12 -40.18
N GLU A 143 32.52 22.25 -39.19
CA GLU A 143 33.54 21.33 -38.67
C GLU A 143 34.16 20.44 -39.76
N GLU A 144 33.35 19.91 -40.69
CA GLU A 144 33.84 19.13 -41.83
C GLU A 144 34.69 19.98 -42.81
N SER A 145 34.33 21.24 -43.00
CA SER A 145 35.05 22.16 -43.89
C SER A 145 36.37 22.67 -43.30
N TYR A 146 36.45 22.83 -41.97
CA TYR A 146 37.62 23.38 -41.27
C TYR A 146 38.52 22.32 -40.63
N GLY A 147 38.03 21.09 -40.43
CA GLY A 147 38.77 20.04 -39.73
C GLY A 147 38.95 20.28 -38.23
N ASN A 148 38.26 21.27 -37.67
CA ASN A 148 38.34 21.72 -36.29
C ASN A 148 36.97 21.64 -35.62
N ALA A 149 36.92 21.35 -34.31
CA ALA A 149 35.68 21.33 -33.57
C ALA A 149 35.16 22.75 -33.26
N LEU A 150 33.85 22.94 -33.29
CA LEU A 150 33.19 24.20 -32.97
C LEU A 150 32.11 24.01 -31.90
N ALA A 151 31.99 24.97 -30.99
CA ALA A 151 30.99 24.97 -29.95
C ALA A 151 30.30 26.33 -29.83
N ILE A 152 28.97 26.33 -29.92
CA ILE A 152 28.14 27.51 -29.68
C ILE A 152 27.75 27.54 -28.19
N THR A 153 28.20 28.58 -27.51
CA THR A 153 28.07 28.81 -26.07
C THR A 153 27.72 30.29 -25.79
N GLY A 154 27.92 30.75 -24.57
CA GLY A 154 27.45 32.04 -24.06
C GLY A 154 26.23 31.89 -23.17
N VAL A 155 25.92 32.91 -22.38
CA VAL A 155 24.86 32.87 -21.36
C VAL A 155 23.51 32.47 -21.97
N THR A 156 23.21 33.00 -23.15
CA THR A 156 21.98 32.70 -23.90
C THR A 156 21.94 31.25 -24.37
N ALA A 157 22.97 30.76 -25.07
CA ALA A 157 23.03 29.38 -25.55
C ALA A 157 22.97 28.36 -24.40
N ILE A 158 23.68 28.62 -23.29
CA ILE A 158 23.62 27.81 -22.07
C ILE A 158 22.19 27.81 -21.49
N GLY A 159 21.49 28.96 -21.52
CA GLY A 159 20.11 29.06 -21.07
C GLY A 159 19.13 28.27 -21.94
N VAL A 160 19.33 28.29 -23.26
CA VAL A 160 18.59 27.43 -24.21
C VAL A 160 18.84 25.95 -23.89
N ASP A 161 20.10 25.56 -23.67
CA ASP A 161 20.45 24.16 -23.33
C ASP A 161 19.82 23.67 -22.05
N ILE A 162 19.88 24.48 -20.99
CA ILE A 162 19.27 24.14 -19.71
C ILE A 162 17.76 24.01 -19.88
N SER A 163 17.14 24.94 -20.59
CA SER A 163 15.69 24.92 -20.81
C SER A 163 15.25 23.71 -21.63
N GLN A 164 15.98 23.38 -22.70
CA GLN A 164 15.73 22.20 -23.51
C GLN A 164 15.89 20.91 -22.70
N ARG A 165 16.99 20.77 -21.93
CA ARG A 165 17.19 19.60 -21.06
C ARG A 165 16.09 19.43 -20.03
N ILE A 166 15.60 20.52 -19.44
CA ILE A 166 14.48 20.48 -18.50
C ILE A 166 13.18 20.08 -19.22
N GLN A 167 12.91 20.65 -20.39
CA GLN A 167 11.74 20.33 -21.20
C GLN A 167 11.72 18.85 -21.61
N ASP A 168 12.86 18.32 -22.08
CA ASP A 168 13.03 16.91 -22.43
C ASP A 168 12.87 16.00 -21.21
N ALA A 169 13.22 16.49 -20.02
CA ALA A 169 13.05 15.76 -18.76
C ALA A 169 11.61 15.77 -18.22
N LEU A 170 10.70 16.62 -18.71
CA LEU A 170 9.32 16.71 -18.20
C LEU A 170 8.55 15.41 -18.38
N ILE A 171 8.64 14.78 -19.56
CA ILE A 171 7.93 13.54 -19.86
C ILE A 171 8.50 12.37 -19.05
N PRO A 172 9.83 12.11 -19.03
CA PRO A 172 10.42 11.08 -18.18
C PRO A 172 10.09 11.29 -16.69
N PHE A 173 10.20 12.52 -16.19
CA PHE A 173 9.89 12.84 -14.80
C PHE A 173 8.41 12.58 -14.48
N GLY A 174 7.50 13.05 -15.33
CA GLY A 174 6.06 12.80 -15.19
C GLY A 174 5.72 11.31 -15.19
N LEU A 175 6.34 10.52 -16.07
CA LEU A 175 6.18 9.06 -16.10
C LEU A 175 6.65 8.39 -14.82
N VAL A 176 7.78 8.82 -14.26
CA VAL A 176 8.29 8.28 -12.98
C VAL A 176 7.36 8.62 -11.83
N VAL A 177 6.95 9.89 -11.72
CA VAL A 177 6.05 10.35 -10.66
C VAL A 177 4.69 9.66 -10.73
N VAL A 178 4.08 9.63 -11.92
CA VAL A 178 2.79 8.96 -12.15
C VAL A 178 2.91 7.44 -11.99
N GLY A 179 3.98 6.84 -12.48
CA GLY A 179 4.22 5.40 -12.33
C GLY A 179 4.36 4.99 -10.87
N LEU A 180 5.14 5.74 -10.10
CA LEU A 180 5.33 5.50 -8.66
C LEU A 180 4.02 5.70 -7.90
N SER A 181 3.22 6.70 -8.27
CA SER A 181 1.90 6.94 -7.67
C SER A 181 0.93 5.80 -7.90
N ILE A 182 0.90 5.25 -9.12
CA ILE A 182 0.08 4.09 -9.44
C ILE A 182 0.49 2.89 -8.60
N ILE A 183 1.79 2.64 -8.46
CA ILE A 183 2.31 1.53 -7.65
C ILE A 183 1.93 1.71 -6.17
N LEU A 184 2.12 2.91 -5.61
CA LEU A 184 1.81 3.19 -4.21
C LEU A 184 0.30 3.07 -3.94
N LEU A 185 -0.54 3.71 -4.77
CA LEU A 185 -1.99 3.62 -4.62
C LEU A 185 -2.51 2.20 -4.85
N LEU A 186 -1.89 1.43 -5.75
CA LEU A 186 -2.25 0.04 -5.96
C LEU A 186 -1.92 -0.81 -4.72
N ALA A 187 -0.80 -0.54 -4.05
CA ALA A 187 -0.46 -1.19 -2.79
C ALA A 187 -1.43 -0.84 -1.66
N VAL A 188 -1.78 0.44 -1.54
CA VAL A 188 -2.72 0.93 -0.52
C VAL A 188 -4.13 0.43 -0.78
N PHE A 189 -4.68 0.68 -1.96
CA PHE A 189 -6.10 0.46 -2.28
C PHE A 189 -6.43 -0.91 -2.84
N ARG A 190 -5.42 -1.68 -3.27
CA ARG A 190 -5.58 -2.99 -3.90
C ARG A 190 -6.68 -2.96 -4.97
N SER A 191 -6.63 -1.95 -5.82
CA SER A 191 -7.51 -1.74 -6.97
C SER A 191 -6.66 -1.24 -8.13
N ILE A 192 -7.04 -1.57 -9.38
CA ILE A 192 -6.41 -1.02 -10.59
C ILE A 192 -7.09 0.26 -11.05
N VAL A 193 -8.41 0.33 -10.93
CA VAL A 193 -9.20 1.47 -11.40
C VAL A 193 -8.91 2.71 -10.57
N VAL A 194 -8.74 2.55 -9.26
CA VAL A 194 -8.50 3.65 -8.33
C VAL A 194 -7.18 4.39 -8.59
N PRO A 195 -6.03 3.71 -8.72
CA PRO A 195 -4.77 4.36 -9.05
C PRO A 195 -4.78 5.02 -10.42
N ILE A 196 -5.34 4.35 -11.45
CA ILE A 196 -5.33 4.87 -12.83
C ILE A 196 -6.15 6.16 -12.93
N LYS A 197 -7.36 6.20 -12.36
CA LYS A 197 -8.16 7.44 -12.38
C LYS A 197 -7.47 8.58 -11.64
N ALA A 198 -6.78 8.28 -10.54
CA ALA A 198 -6.12 9.28 -9.70
C ALA A 198 -4.92 9.88 -10.46
N ALA A 199 -4.11 9.01 -11.09
CA ALA A 199 -3.02 9.41 -11.97
C ALA A 199 -3.50 10.28 -13.13
N LEU A 200 -4.55 9.87 -13.85
CA LEU A 200 -5.10 10.65 -14.96
C LEU A 200 -5.68 11.99 -14.50
N GLY A 201 -6.37 12.00 -13.35
CA GLY A 201 -6.88 13.22 -12.74
C GLY A 201 -5.76 14.19 -12.36
N PHE A 202 -4.66 13.68 -11.80
CA PHE A 202 -3.47 14.46 -11.48
C PHE A 202 -2.81 15.08 -12.72
N VAL A 203 -2.60 14.28 -13.77
CA VAL A 203 -2.05 14.80 -15.03
C VAL A 203 -2.95 15.91 -15.56
N LEU A 204 -4.26 15.68 -15.56
CA LEU A 204 -5.24 16.67 -16.03
C LEU A 204 -5.23 17.96 -15.20
N SER A 205 -5.11 17.90 -13.87
CA SER A 205 -5.06 19.08 -13.01
C SER A 205 -3.75 19.87 -13.18
N VAL A 206 -2.62 19.18 -13.31
CA VAL A 206 -1.31 19.81 -13.57
C VAL A 206 -1.29 20.49 -14.93
N THR A 207 -1.74 19.82 -15.99
CA THR A 207 -1.74 20.43 -17.34
C THR A 207 -2.73 21.61 -17.40
N ALA A 208 -3.87 21.53 -16.71
CA ALA A 208 -4.77 22.67 -16.58
C ALA A 208 -4.13 23.84 -15.81
N ALA A 209 -3.36 23.56 -14.76
CA ALA A 209 -2.61 24.59 -14.04
C ALA A 209 -1.56 25.27 -14.93
N PHE A 210 -0.82 24.50 -15.73
CA PHE A 210 0.08 25.05 -16.75
C PHE A 210 -0.67 25.91 -17.76
N GLY A 211 -1.85 25.48 -18.20
CA GLY A 211 -2.67 26.25 -19.14
C GLY A 211 -3.10 27.60 -18.56
N VAL A 212 -3.48 27.66 -17.28
CA VAL A 212 -3.78 28.94 -16.61
C VAL A 212 -2.54 29.83 -16.51
N VAL A 213 -1.38 29.26 -16.14
CA VAL A 213 -0.13 30.02 -16.08
C VAL A 213 0.25 30.56 -17.45
N VAL A 214 0.19 29.76 -18.50
CA VAL A 214 0.51 30.19 -19.87
C VAL A 214 -0.48 31.25 -20.35
N ALA A 215 -1.78 31.08 -20.11
CA ALA A 215 -2.79 32.07 -20.50
C ALA A 215 -2.54 33.44 -19.85
N ILE A 216 -2.13 33.46 -18.59
CA ILE A 216 -1.92 34.71 -17.85
C ILE A 216 -0.55 35.33 -18.15
N PHE A 217 0.52 34.54 -18.06
CA PHE A 217 1.89 35.04 -18.12
C PHE A 217 2.47 35.09 -19.53
N GLN A 218 2.01 34.25 -20.47
CA GLN A 218 2.52 34.28 -21.85
C GLN A 218 1.53 34.95 -22.81
N TRP A 219 0.24 34.60 -22.72
CA TRP A 219 -0.78 35.23 -23.57
C TRP A 219 -1.26 36.58 -23.02
N GLY A 220 -0.93 36.91 -21.77
CA GLY A 220 -1.21 38.21 -21.16
C GLY A 220 -2.64 38.37 -20.63
N TRP A 221 -3.41 37.29 -20.47
CA TRP A 221 -4.76 37.40 -19.91
C TRP A 221 -4.68 37.88 -18.45
N PHE A 222 -5.42 38.93 -18.10
CA PHE A 222 -5.41 39.53 -16.75
C PHE A 222 -4.02 40.03 -16.28
N ALA A 223 -3.05 40.20 -17.19
CA ALA A 223 -1.70 40.65 -16.85
C ALA A 223 -1.68 42.02 -16.14
N ASP A 224 -2.51 42.97 -16.61
CA ASP A 224 -2.65 44.30 -16.01
C ASP A 224 -3.18 44.26 -14.57
N LEU A 225 -4.11 43.33 -14.28
CA LEU A 225 -4.71 43.19 -12.95
C LEU A 225 -3.70 42.66 -11.92
N LEU A 226 -2.78 41.81 -12.37
CA LEU A 226 -1.76 41.17 -11.52
C LEU A 226 -0.43 41.94 -11.51
N HIS A 227 -0.33 43.05 -12.24
CA HIS A 227 0.89 43.83 -12.43
C HIS A 227 2.05 42.93 -12.88
N VAL A 228 1.83 42.24 -13.99
CA VAL A 228 2.79 41.29 -14.59
C VAL A 228 3.05 41.69 -16.03
N THR A 229 4.31 41.74 -16.43
CA THR A 229 4.70 41.86 -17.84
C THR A 229 4.67 40.48 -18.48
N PRO A 230 3.92 40.27 -19.58
CA PRO A 230 3.90 38.98 -20.27
C PRO A 230 5.29 38.60 -20.79
N GLY A 231 5.64 37.32 -20.67
CA GLY A 231 6.92 36.79 -21.15
C GLY A 231 7.11 35.31 -20.83
N PRO A 232 8.28 34.74 -21.18
CA PRO A 232 8.53 33.33 -20.98
C PRO A 232 8.54 32.95 -19.50
N VAL A 233 8.18 31.70 -19.24
CA VAL A 233 8.04 31.17 -17.88
C VAL A 233 9.33 30.47 -17.45
N LEU A 234 9.64 30.53 -16.15
CA LEU A 234 10.84 29.92 -15.60
C LEU A 234 10.96 28.43 -15.96
N SER A 235 12.08 28.02 -16.53
CA SER A 235 12.32 26.63 -16.97
C SER A 235 12.13 25.58 -15.86
N PHE A 236 12.45 25.90 -14.60
CA PHE A 236 12.28 24.98 -13.47
C PHE A 236 10.83 24.84 -12.97
N MET A 237 9.93 25.77 -13.35
CA MET A 237 8.57 25.80 -12.83
C MET A 237 7.81 24.49 -13.07
N PRO A 238 7.78 23.87 -14.26
CA PRO A 238 6.92 22.71 -14.49
C PRO A 238 7.33 21.50 -13.65
N ILE A 239 8.63 21.25 -13.48
CA ILE A 239 9.14 20.16 -12.62
C ILE A 239 8.76 20.43 -11.16
N LEU A 240 8.98 21.65 -10.67
CA LEU A 240 8.65 22.02 -9.31
C LEU A 240 7.15 21.89 -9.04
N LEU A 241 6.31 22.39 -9.94
CA LEU A 241 4.86 22.27 -9.88
C LEU A 241 4.43 20.81 -9.84
N MET A 242 4.95 19.97 -10.76
CA MET A 242 4.63 18.54 -10.74
C MET A 242 5.03 17.89 -9.43
N ALA A 243 6.25 18.13 -8.94
CA ALA A 243 6.75 17.50 -7.71
C ALA A 243 5.94 17.91 -6.47
N VAL A 244 5.69 19.21 -6.30
CA VAL A 244 4.97 19.75 -5.14
C VAL A 244 3.50 19.39 -5.21
N LEU A 245 2.84 19.60 -6.36
CA LEU A 245 1.43 19.23 -6.52
C LEU A 245 1.26 17.74 -6.30
N PHE A 246 2.17 16.90 -6.79
CA PHE A 246 2.11 15.47 -6.57
C PHE A 246 2.16 15.11 -5.07
N GLY A 247 3.16 15.62 -4.35
CA GLY A 247 3.30 15.36 -2.92
C GLY A 247 2.05 15.76 -2.12
N LEU A 248 1.47 16.93 -2.43
CA LEU A 248 0.27 17.43 -1.75
C LEU A 248 -1.02 16.72 -2.18
N ALA A 249 -1.11 16.33 -3.45
CA ALA A 249 -2.24 15.65 -4.04
C ALA A 249 -2.46 14.27 -3.42
N MET A 250 -1.39 13.49 -3.27
CA MET A 250 -1.50 12.09 -2.89
C MET A 250 -2.13 11.88 -1.52
N ASP A 251 -1.84 12.77 -0.56
CA ASP A 251 -2.41 12.71 0.79
C ASP A 251 -3.94 12.77 0.75
N TYR A 252 -4.51 13.61 -0.10
CA TYR A 252 -5.96 13.75 -0.21
C TYR A 252 -6.64 12.57 -0.92
N GLU A 253 -5.98 11.92 -1.88
CA GLU A 253 -6.51 10.67 -2.46
C GLU A 253 -6.59 9.61 -1.37
N VAL A 254 -5.50 9.51 -0.60
CA VAL A 254 -5.39 8.52 0.45
C VAL A 254 -6.51 8.72 1.47
N PHE A 255 -6.65 9.93 2.03
CA PHE A 255 -7.69 10.20 3.02
C PHE A 255 -9.11 9.98 2.51
N LEU A 256 -9.44 10.45 1.30
CA LEU A 256 -10.81 10.38 0.80
C LEU A 256 -11.19 8.96 0.38
N VAL A 257 -10.29 8.26 -0.31
CA VAL A 257 -10.56 6.93 -0.87
C VAL A 257 -10.41 5.84 0.20
N SER A 258 -9.56 6.02 1.22
CA SER A 258 -9.45 5.08 2.34
C SER A 258 -10.77 4.97 3.09
N GLY A 259 -11.39 6.11 3.44
CA GLY A 259 -12.72 6.09 4.06
C GLY A 259 -13.79 5.44 3.18
N MET A 260 -13.77 5.65 1.85
CA MET A 260 -14.68 4.94 0.94
C MET A 260 -14.43 3.43 0.93
N ARG A 261 -13.16 3.02 0.91
CA ARG A 261 -12.78 1.61 0.86
C ARG A 261 -13.13 0.89 2.15
N GLU A 262 -12.89 1.51 3.29
CA GLU A 262 -13.24 0.99 4.61
C GLU A 262 -14.74 0.64 4.68
N GLN A 263 -15.59 1.58 4.27
CA GLN A 263 -17.04 1.37 4.23
C GLN A 263 -17.45 0.30 3.21
N HIS A 264 -16.75 0.21 2.07
CA HIS A 264 -17.01 -0.84 1.07
C HIS A 264 -16.64 -2.24 1.59
N VAL A 265 -15.51 -2.39 2.29
CA VAL A 265 -15.10 -3.66 2.90
C VAL A 265 -16.10 -4.09 3.99
N LYS A 266 -16.64 -3.15 4.77
CA LYS A 266 -17.60 -3.42 5.84
C LYS A 266 -19.02 -3.76 5.33
N THR A 267 -19.48 -3.11 4.26
CA THR A 267 -20.90 -3.18 3.85
C THR A 267 -21.15 -3.87 2.50
N GLY A 268 -20.16 -3.94 1.62
CA GLY A 268 -20.32 -4.42 0.25
C GLY A 268 -21.20 -3.54 -0.66
N ASP A 269 -21.77 -2.44 -0.15
CA ASP A 269 -22.58 -1.50 -0.92
C ASP A 269 -21.71 -0.32 -1.41
N TRP A 270 -21.38 -0.33 -2.70
CA TRP A 270 -20.60 0.73 -3.34
C TRP A 270 -21.21 2.14 -3.19
N ARG A 271 -22.55 2.26 -3.15
CA ARG A 271 -23.21 3.56 -3.08
C ARG A 271 -23.12 4.13 -1.67
N PHE A 272 -23.42 3.30 -0.68
CA PHE A 272 -23.26 3.68 0.73
C PHE A 272 -21.81 4.01 1.05
N ALA A 273 -20.87 3.19 0.57
CA ALA A 273 -19.45 3.38 0.79
C ALA A 273 -18.92 4.73 0.28
N ILE A 274 -19.29 5.13 -0.94
CA ILE A 274 -18.92 6.42 -1.49
C ILE A 274 -19.55 7.56 -0.69
N GLU A 275 -20.84 7.46 -0.35
CA GLU A 275 -21.53 8.56 0.34
C GLU A 275 -21.00 8.80 1.77
N GLU A 276 -20.85 7.72 2.53
CA GLU A 276 -20.45 7.77 3.93
C GLU A 276 -18.95 8.12 4.03
N GLY A 277 -18.09 7.39 3.31
CA GLY A 277 -16.65 7.60 3.30
C GLY A 277 -16.26 8.99 2.78
N TYR A 278 -16.92 9.50 1.74
CA TYR A 278 -16.73 10.88 1.28
C TYR A 278 -17.10 11.89 2.36
N SER A 279 -18.20 11.66 3.10
CA SER A 279 -18.68 12.62 4.08
C SER A 279 -17.76 12.79 5.28
N GLN A 280 -17.02 11.74 5.64
CA GLN A 280 -16.05 11.75 6.73
C GLN A 280 -14.79 12.55 6.35
N GLY A 281 -14.26 12.34 5.13
CA GLY A 281 -13.05 13.02 4.65
C GLY A 281 -13.25 14.43 4.07
N ALA A 282 -14.43 14.72 3.50
CA ALA A 282 -14.63 15.94 2.70
C ALA A 282 -14.35 17.25 3.45
N ARG A 283 -14.68 17.33 4.74
CA ARG A 283 -14.44 18.56 5.55
C ARG A 283 -12.96 18.82 5.75
N VAL A 284 -12.18 17.78 6.03
CA VAL A 284 -10.73 17.88 6.24
C VAL A 284 -10.05 18.30 4.95
N VAL A 285 -10.35 17.61 3.84
CA VAL A 285 -9.77 17.91 2.52
C VAL A 285 -10.12 19.32 2.06
N THR A 286 -11.39 19.75 2.20
CA THR A 286 -11.81 21.11 1.83
C THR A 286 -11.03 22.17 2.61
N SER A 287 -10.89 21.96 3.92
CA SER A 287 -10.23 22.94 4.79
C SER A 287 -8.74 23.05 4.45
N ALA A 288 -8.06 21.91 4.29
CA ALA A 288 -6.66 21.87 3.92
C ALA A 288 -6.41 22.49 2.53
N ALA A 289 -7.24 22.14 1.54
CA ALA A 289 -7.14 22.70 0.19
C ALA A 289 -7.36 24.22 0.17
N LEU A 290 -8.32 24.75 0.91
CA LEU A 290 -8.55 26.19 1.02
C LEU A 290 -7.36 26.90 1.68
N ILE A 291 -6.81 26.36 2.76
CA ILE A 291 -5.64 26.94 3.43
C ILE A 291 -4.47 27.02 2.45
N MET A 292 -4.13 25.91 1.78
CA MET A 292 -3.01 25.90 0.83
C MET A 292 -3.26 26.82 -0.36
N PHE A 293 -4.48 26.82 -0.90
CA PHE A 293 -4.88 27.73 -1.98
C PHE A 293 -4.62 29.19 -1.59
N PHE A 294 -5.10 29.63 -0.42
CA PHE A 294 -4.91 31.01 0.03
C PHE A 294 -3.45 31.33 0.37
N VAL A 295 -2.68 30.38 0.92
CA VAL A 295 -1.25 30.57 1.17
C VAL A 295 -0.50 30.84 -0.13
N PHE A 296 -0.69 30.01 -1.17
CA PHE A 296 -0.03 30.23 -2.46
C PHE A 296 -0.58 31.44 -3.21
N ALA A 297 -1.90 31.66 -3.18
CA ALA A 297 -2.52 32.83 -3.79
C ALA A 297 -2.02 34.14 -3.18
N ALA A 298 -1.67 34.17 -1.89
CA ALA A 298 -1.11 35.35 -1.23
C ALA A 298 0.28 35.76 -1.76
N PHE A 299 1.03 34.86 -2.40
CA PHE A 299 2.32 35.19 -3.04
C PHE A 299 2.17 35.79 -4.44
N VAL A 300 0.97 35.78 -5.04
CA VAL A 300 0.75 36.30 -6.40
C VAL A 300 0.83 37.84 -6.48
N PRO A 301 0.28 38.63 -5.52
CA PRO A 301 0.38 40.08 -5.58
C PRO A 301 1.80 40.61 -5.29
N GLU A 302 2.48 40.06 -4.28
CA GLU A 302 3.75 40.58 -3.75
C GLU A 302 5.01 39.83 -4.25
N GLY A 303 4.84 38.72 -4.98
CA GLY A 303 5.96 37.91 -5.47
C GLY A 303 6.75 38.60 -6.59
N SER A 304 8.03 38.23 -6.74
CA SER A 304 8.82 38.60 -7.92
C SER A 304 8.25 37.95 -9.20
N ALA A 305 8.61 38.46 -10.38
CA ALA A 305 8.18 37.91 -11.67
C ALA A 305 8.48 36.40 -11.81
N THR A 306 9.52 35.92 -11.13
CA THR A 306 9.88 34.49 -11.07
C THR A 306 8.97 33.69 -10.14
N LEU A 307 8.52 34.27 -9.02
CA LEU A 307 7.73 33.56 -8.00
C LEU A 307 6.23 33.54 -8.32
N LYS A 308 5.69 34.60 -8.94
CA LYS A 308 4.26 34.71 -9.26
C LYS A 308 3.71 33.53 -10.10
N PRO A 309 4.38 33.08 -11.19
CA PRO A 309 3.92 31.93 -11.98
C PRO A 309 3.88 30.64 -11.17
N ILE A 310 4.92 30.40 -10.34
CA ILE A 310 5.01 29.21 -9.48
C ILE A 310 3.87 29.23 -8.46
N ALA A 311 3.69 30.34 -7.75
CA ALA A 311 2.66 30.51 -6.74
C ALA A 311 1.25 30.33 -7.33
N LEU A 312 0.97 30.96 -8.48
CA LEU A 312 -0.31 30.82 -9.16
C LEU A 312 -0.55 29.39 -9.65
N GLY A 313 0.46 28.77 -10.27
CA GLY A 313 0.38 27.38 -10.72
C GLY A 313 0.10 26.40 -9.59
N LEU A 314 0.74 26.59 -8.42
CA LEU A 314 0.47 25.79 -7.22
C LEU A 314 -0.95 26.01 -6.70
N ALA A 315 -1.37 27.26 -6.54
CA ALA A 315 -2.71 27.59 -6.04
C ALA A 315 -3.80 26.97 -6.94
N ILE A 316 -3.73 27.23 -8.24
CA ILE A 316 -4.71 26.73 -9.21
C ILE A 316 -4.64 25.20 -9.35
N GLY A 317 -3.42 24.63 -9.37
CA GLY A 317 -3.23 23.18 -9.42
C GLY A 317 -3.89 22.48 -8.23
N ILE A 318 -3.67 22.98 -7.01
CA ILE A 318 -4.31 22.46 -5.79
C ILE A 318 -5.83 22.63 -5.86
N ALA A 319 -6.33 23.78 -6.34
CA ALA A 319 -7.76 24.01 -6.46
C ALA A 319 -8.42 23.04 -7.45
N PHE A 320 -7.84 22.86 -8.64
CA PHE A 320 -8.34 21.91 -9.63
C PHE A 320 -8.27 20.48 -9.12
N ASP A 321 -7.15 20.09 -8.51
CA ASP A 321 -6.97 18.76 -7.96
C ASP A 321 -7.97 18.46 -6.82
N ALA A 322 -8.07 19.34 -5.82
CA ALA A 322 -8.95 19.13 -4.68
C ALA A 322 -10.43 19.20 -5.06
N PHE A 323 -10.86 20.24 -5.78
CA PHE A 323 -12.29 20.49 -6.00
C PHE A 323 -12.83 19.81 -7.26
N VAL A 324 -12.11 19.89 -8.38
CA VAL A 324 -12.60 19.36 -9.66
C VAL A 324 -12.27 17.88 -9.79
N VAL A 325 -11.06 17.47 -9.41
CA VAL A 325 -10.65 16.07 -9.51
C VAL A 325 -11.18 15.27 -8.32
N ARG A 326 -10.74 15.53 -7.09
CA ARG A 326 -11.06 14.68 -5.93
C ARG A 326 -12.49 14.80 -5.45
N MET A 327 -13.01 16.02 -5.36
CA MET A 327 -14.37 16.20 -4.83
C MET A 327 -15.47 15.92 -5.83
N THR A 328 -15.14 15.90 -7.13
CA THR A 328 -16.14 15.87 -8.20
C THR A 328 -15.89 14.72 -9.18
N LEU A 329 -14.75 14.66 -9.85
CA LEU A 329 -14.45 13.62 -10.84
C LEU A 329 -14.28 12.24 -10.20
N VAL A 330 -13.60 12.13 -9.06
CA VAL A 330 -13.31 10.85 -8.39
C VAL A 330 -14.61 10.14 -7.96
N PRO A 331 -15.55 10.75 -7.22
CA PRO A 331 -16.81 10.11 -6.87
C PRO A 331 -17.66 9.78 -8.10
N ALA A 332 -17.63 10.63 -9.14
CA ALA A 332 -18.34 10.37 -10.40
C ALA A 332 -17.82 9.11 -11.10
N LEU A 333 -16.49 8.98 -11.23
CA LEU A 333 -15.87 7.80 -11.82
C LEU A 333 -16.12 6.55 -10.97
N MET A 334 -16.03 6.65 -9.64
CA MET A 334 -16.37 5.52 -8.74
C MET A 334 -17.82 5.07 -8.91
N ALA A 335 -18.76 6.00 -9.02
CA ALA A 335 -20.17 5.67 -9.28
C ALA A 335 -20.40 5.09 -10.69
N LEU A 336 -19.58 5.47 -11.67
CA LEU A 336 -19.64 4.91 -13.03
C LEU A 336 -19.16 3.45 -13.05
N PHE A 337 -18.04 3.16 -12.37
CA PHE A 337 -17.46 1.82 -12.30
C PHE A 337 -18.13 0.90 -11.27
N LYS A 338 -18.89 1.45 -10.31
CA LYS A 338 -19.63 0.70 -9.28
C LYS A 338 -18.70 -0.31 -8.56
N ASN A 339 -19.11 -1.56 -8.42
CA ASN A 339 -18.28 -2.61 -7.79
C ASN A 339 -16.97 -2.90 -8.54
N ALA A 340 -16.89 -2.63 -9.84
CA ALA A 340 -15.66 -2.83 -10.61
C ALA A 340 -14.55 -1.83 -10.22
N ALA A 341 -14.91 -0.72 -9.58
CA ALA A 341 -13.96 0.24 -9.03
C ALA A 341 -12.98 -0.39 -8.02
N TRP A 342 -13.42 -1.41 -7.30
CA TRP A 342 -12.68 -2.08 -6.23
C TRP A 342 -12.06 -3.40 -6.66
N TRP A 343 -12.09 -3.70 -7.96
CA TRP A 343 -11.63 -4.97 -8.49
C TRP A 343 -10.11 -5.06 -8.59
N LEU A 344 -9.57 -6.23 -8.21
CA LEU A 344 -8.18 -6.60 -8.38
C LEU A 344 -8.05 -8.06 -8.86
N PRO A 345 -7.18 -8.35 -9.84
CA PRO A 345 -6.87 -9.73 -10.22
C PRO A 345 -6.23 -10.51 -9.07
N LYS A 346 -6.68 -11.75 -8.84
CA LYS A 346 -6.17 -12.64 -7.77
C LYS A 346 -4.65 -12.87 -7.82
N SER A 347 -4.05 -12.81 -9.02
CA SER A 347 -2.60 -12.96 -9.22
C SER A 347 -1.79 -11.78 -8.68
N ILE A 348 -2.33 -10.56 -8.78
CA ILE A 348 -1.72 -9.34 -8.28
C ILE A 348 -1.96 -9.22 -6.78
N ASP A 349 -3.17 -9.54 -6.31
CA ASP A 349 -3.54 -9.51 -4.88
C ASP A 349 -2.60 -10.36 -4.01
N LYS A 350 -2.15 -11.52 -4.53
CA LYS A 350 -1.19 -12.40 -3.83
C LYS A 350 0.24 -11.81 -3.73
N ARG A 351 0.62 -10.91 -4.64
CA ARG A 351 1.97 -10.32 -4.70
C ARG A 351 2.04 -8.96 -4.02
N VAL A 352 0.92 -8.25 -3.92
CA VAL A 352 0.87 -6.91 -3.32
C VAL A 352 0.89 -7.02 -1.79
N PRO A 353 1.89 -6.41 -1.11
CA PRO A 353 1.96 -6.41 0.34
C PRO A 353 0.75 -5.68 0.95
N HIS A 354 0.31 -6.11 2.14
CA HIS A 354 -0.77 -5.44 2.85
C HIS A 354 -0.18 -4.21 3.55
N ALA A 355 -0.40 -3.04 2.97
CA ALA A 355 -0.04 -1.77 3.60
C ALA A 355 -1.20 -1.34 4.51
N ASP A 356 -1.06 -1.54 5.82
CA ASP A 356 -1.95 -0.93 6.82
C ASP A 356 -1.52 0.53 7.00
N VAL A 357 -2.12 1.43 6.23
CA VAL A 357 -1.76 2.85 6.19
C VAL A 357 -2.18 3.59 7.47
N GLU A 358 -3.22 3.11 8.14
CA GLU A 358 -3.81 3.76 9.33
C GLU A 358 -3.48 3.03 10.64
N GLY A 359 -2.92 1.82 10.58
CA GLY A 359 -2.46 1.06 11.74
C GLY A 359 -3.58 0.41 12.56
N GLU A 360 -4.81 0.34 12.02
CA GLU A 360 -5.99 -0.15 12.72
C GLU A 360 -5.84 -1.63 13.10
N ALA A 361 -5.26 -2.44 12.19
CA ALA A 361 -5.01 -3.86 12.45
C ALA A 361 -3.91 -4.06 13.50
N LEU A 362 -2.91 -3.18 13.52
CA LEU A 362 -1.85 -3.20 14.54
C LEU A 362 -2.41 -2.84 15.93
N ILE A 363 -3.24 -1.79 16.02
CA ILE A 363 -3.87 -1.37 17.28
C ILE A 363 -4.80 -2.47 17.81
N ALA A 364 -5.62 -3.07 16.93
CA ALA A 364 -6.46 -4.21 17.30
C ALA A 364 -5.64 -5.39 17.82
N HIS A 365 -4.54 -5.74 17.14
CA HIS A 365 -3.63 -6.80 17.59
C HIS A 365 -2.99 -6.49 18.96
N ILE A 366 -2.54 -5.25 19.19
CA ILE A 366 -1.99 -4.85 20.50
C ILE A 366 -3.04 -5.01 21.60
N HIS A 367 -4.27 -4.55 21.36
CA HIS A 367 -5.36 -4.68 22.32
C HIS A 367 -5.70 -6.15 22.62
N ASP A 368 -5.78 -6.99 21.58
CA ASP A 368 -6.03 -8.42 21.70
C ASP A 368 -4.94 -9.14 22.49
N VAL A 369 -3.66 -8.81 22.23
CA VAL A 369 -2.51 -9.37 22.94
C VAL A 369 -2.48 -8.90 24.39
N GLU A 370 -2.78 -7.62 24.66
CA GLU A 370 -2.85 -7.10 26.02
C GLU A 370 -3.97 -7.80 26.80
N TRP A 371 -5.14 -7.97 26.20
CA TRP A 371 -6.25 -8.72 26.79
C TRP A 371 -5.85 -10.17 27.08
N ALA A 372 -5.26 -10.88 26.12
CA ALA A 372 -4.79 -12.25 26.32
C ALA A 372 -3.70 -12.37 27.40
N SER A 373 -2.83 -11.36 27.53
CA SER A 373 -1.76 -11.36 28.53
C SER A 373 -2.31 -11.29 29.97
N LYS A 374 -3.42 -10.56 30.18
CA LYS A 374 -4.10 -10.45 31.48
C LYS A 374 -4.69 -11.77 31.95
N THR A 375 -5.08 -12.64 31.01
CA THR A 375 -5.64 -13.97 31.28
C THR A 375 -4.71 -15.11 30.87
N SER A 376 -3.39 -14.84 30.82
CA SER A 376 -2.36 -15.82 30.42
C SER A 376 -2.22 -17.03 31.36
N HIS A 377 -2.79 -16.97 32.57
CA HIS A 377 -2.88 -18.11 33.48
C HIS A 377 -3.90 -19.15 33.03
N LEU A 378 -4.82 -18.79 32.12
CA LEU A 378 -5.79 -19.69 31.50
C LEU A 378 -5.23 -20.24 30.19
N VAL A 379 -5.46 -21.53 29.93
CA VAL A 379 -5.05 -22.17 28.67
C VAL A 379 -6.02 -21.83 27.55
N VAL A 380 -7.31 -21.69 27.85
CA VAL A 380 -8.33 -21.19 26.94
C VAL A 380 -9.21 -20.21 27.71
N HIS A 381 -9.46 -19.05 27.12
CA HIS A 381 -10.40 -18.08 27.67
C HIS A 381 -11.24 -17.54 26.53
N ALA A 382 -12.55 -17.71 26.66
CA ALA A 382 -13.55 -17.19 25.75
C ALA A 382 -14.45 -16.20 26.50
N ASN A 383 -14.62 -15.01 25.96
CA ASN A 383 -15.47 -13.98 26.53
C ASN A 383 -16.47 -13.46 25.50
N TYR A 384 -17.76 -13.71 25.73
CA TYR A 384 -18.88 -13.41 24.84
C TYR A 384 -18.62 -13.90 23.40
N LEU A 385 -18.01 -15.08 23.27
CA LEU A 385 -17.60 -15.67 22.01
C LEU A 385 -18.82 -16.08 21.19
N VAL A 386 -18.92 -15.55 19.97
CA VAL A 386 -19.98 -15.89 19.02
C VAL A 386 -19.40 -16.77 17.93
N LEU A 387 -19.93 -17.98 17.84
CA LEU A 387 -19.55 -18.99 16.86
C LEU A 387 -20.52 -18.97 15.67
N GLY A 388 -20.03 -19.40 14.49
CA GLY A 388 -20.87 -19.61 13.31
C GLY A 388 -20.41 -18.84 12.08
N ASP A 389 -21.36 -18.52 11.19
CA ASP A 389 -21.15 -17.71 9.99
C ASP A 389 -22.10 -16.49 9.98
N GLU A 390 -22.02 -15.65 8.94
CA GLU A 390 -22.88 -14.47 8.84
C GLU A 390 -24.38 -14.78 8.76
N ARG A 391 -24.77 -16.02 8.41
CA ARG A 391 -26.16 -16.46 8.23
C ARG A 391 -26.67 -17.26 9.42
N HIS A 392 -25.79 -17.91 10.18
CA HIS A 392 -26.08 -18.75 11.33
C HIS A 392 -25.12 -18.40 12.46
N ARG A 393 -25.52 -17.44 13.31
CA ARG A 393 -24.80 -17.04 14.52
C ARG A 393 -25.39 -17.77 15.72
N LEU A 394 -24.52 -18.40 16.49
CA LEU A 394 -24.89 -18.97 17.78
C LEU A 394 -24.93 -17.89 18.87
N GLU A 395 -25.55 -18.19 20.00
CA GLU A 395 -25.54 -17.28 21.13
C GLU A 395 -24.13 -17.11 21.71
N PRO A 396 -23.80 -15.93 22.31
CA PRO A 396 -22.51 -15.70 22.92
C PRO A 396 -22.24 -16.68 24.07
N ILE A 397 -21.07 -17.31 24.08
CA ILE A 397 -20.61 -18.19 25.15
C ILE A 397 -19.35 -17.64 25.82
N SER A 398 -19.26 -17.77 27.14
CA SER A 398 -18.06 -17.43 27.91
C SER A 398 -17.65 -18.63 28.75
N PHE A 399 -16.35 -18.95 28.75
CA PHE A 399 -15.79 -20.04 29.54
C PHE A 399 -14.29 -19.86 29.71
N GLU A 400 -13.75 -20.49 30.76
CA GLU A 400 -12.36 -20.42 31.18
C GLU A 400 -11.85 -21.83 31.44
N TRP A 401 -10.72 -22.20 30.85
CA TRP A 401 -10.05 -23.48 31.07
C TRP A 401 -8.66 -23.24 31.63
N THR A 402 -8.29 -23.98 32.67
CA THR A 402 -6.94 -23.94 33.26
C THR A 402 -6.06 -25.06 32.71
N ALA A 403 -4.74 -24.86 32.75
CA ALA A 403 -3.79 -25.85 32.25
C ALA A 403 -3.87 -27.14 33.08
N GLY A 404 -3.98 -28.29 32.40
CA GLY A 404 -4.05 -29.61 33.03
C GLY A 404 -5.47 -30.11 33.30
N GLU A 405 -6.50 -29.33 32.97
CA GLU A 405 -7.89 -29.75 33.21
C GLU A 405 -8.34 -30.94 32.35
N ARG A 406 -9.34 -31.64 32.87
CA ARG A 406 -10.08 -32.72 32.20
C ARG A 406 -11.51 -32.28 32.04
N LEU A 407 -11.91 -31.99 30.80
CA LEU A 407 -13.14 -31.27 30.51
C LEU A 407 -14.08 -32.10 29.67
N ASP A 408 -15.33 -32.20 30.11
CA ASP A 408 -16.44 -32.71 29.31
C ASP A 408 -17.20 -31.54 28.70
N VAL A 409 -17.12 -31.42 27.37
CA VAL A 409 -17.86 -30.41 26.61
C VAL A 409 -19.14 -31.04 26.07
N VAL A 410 -20.28 -30.59 26.59
CA VAL A 410 -21.60 -31.15 26.28
C VAL A 410 -22.43 -30.10 25.55
N GLY A 411 -23.06 -30.49 24.43
CA GLY A 411 -23.94 -29.61 23.67
C GLY A 411 -24.47 -30.23 22.40
N GLU A 412 -25.17 -29.43 21.59
CA GLU A 412 -25.62 -29.86 20.26
C GLU A 412 -24.41 -30.23 19.37
N PRO A 413 -24.48 -31.31 18.56
CA PRO A 413 -23.39 -31.72 17.67
C PRO A 413 -22.84 -30.63 16.74
N THR A 414 -23.70 -29.71 16.30
CA THR A 414 -23.35 -28.58 15.43
C THR A 414 -22.51 -27.55 16.18
N THR A 415 -22.99 -27.12 17.36
CA THR A 415 -22.32 -26.16 18.24
C THR A 415 -20.97 -26.66 18.75
N THR A 416 -20.91 -27.92 19.19
CA THR A 416 -19.67 -28.56 19.67
C THR A 416 -18.61 -28.66 18.57
N ARG A 417 -18.99 -29.02 17.34
CA ARG A 417 -18.07 -29.03 16.19
C ARG A 417 -17.57 -27.64 15.81
N LEU A 418 -18.46 -26.64 15.80
CA LEU A 418 -18.08 -25.25 15.52
C LEU A 418 -17.11 -24.71 16.58
N LEU A 419 -17.35 -25.02 17.85
CA LEU A 419 -16.44 -24.67 18.94
C LEU A 419 -15.08 -25.34 18.77
N ALA A 420 -15.06 -26.66 18.52
CA ALA A 420 -13.81 -27.39 18.30
C ALA A 420 -13.00 -26.83 17.11
N ALA A 421 -13.69 -26.55 15.99
CA ALA A 421 -13.06 -25.96 14.81
C ALA A 421 -12.54 -24.53 15.07
N THR A 422 -13.24 -23.75 15.90
CA THR A 422 -12.82 -22.40 16.27
C THR A 422 -11.61 -22.43 17.19
N LEU A 423 -11.63 -23.26 18.24
CA LEU A 423 -10.49 -23.46 19.14
C LEU A 423 -9.25 -23.98 18.39
N ALA A 424 -9.43 -24.86 17.41
CA ALA A 424 -8.36 -25.37 16.58
C ALA A 424 -7.81 -24.35 15.56
N GLY A 425 -8.45 -23.18 15.38
CA GLY A 425 -8.02 -22.21 14.38
C GLY A 425 -8.43 -22.51 12.94
N ALA A 426 -9.34 -23.47 12.73
CA ALA A 426 -9.90 -23.77 11.42
C ALA A 426 -10.97 -22.75 10.98
N ILE A 427 -11.69 -22.16 11.95
CA ILE A 427 -12.74 -21.17 11.73
C ILE A 427 -12.47 -19.96 12.65
N ALA A 428 -12.60 -18.74 12.12
CA ALA A 428 -12.50 -17.54 12.93
C ALA A 428 -13.82 -17.26 13.67
N PRO A 429 -13.78 -16.73 14.90
CA PRO A 429 -14.98 -16.32 15.60
C PRO A 429 -15.68 -15.16 14.88
N VAL A 430 -17.02 -15.10 14.98
CA VAL A 430 -17.81 -14.02 14.38
C VAL A 430 -17.67 -12.74 15.18
N SER A 431 -17.68 -12.86 16.52
CA SER A 431 -17.42 -11.77 17.47
C SER A 431 -17.03 -12.32 18.84
N GLY A 432 -16.66 -11.44 19.76
CA GLY A 432 -16.17 -11.81 21.09
C GLY A 432 -14.66 -12.02 21.09
N SER A 433 -14.11 -12.32 22.27
CA SER A 433 -12.67 -12.48 22.46
C SER A 433 -12.35 -13.93 22.82
N LEU A 434 -11.34 -14.49 22.17
CA LEU A 434 -10.85 -15.84 22.42
C LEU A 434 -9.33 -15.83 22.40
N HIS A 435 -8.69 -16.47 23.38
CA HIS A 435 -7.29 -16.86 23.25
C HIS A 435 -7.10 -18.33 23.59
N VAL A 436 -6.14 -18.97 22.92
CA VAL A 436 -5.75 -20.36 23.16
C VAL A 436 -4.23 -20.43 23.33
N GLY A 437 -3.78 -20.94 24.47
CA GLY A 437 -2.38 -20.98 24.86
C GLY A 437 -1.72 -19.59 24.94
N GLY A 438 -2.48 -18.56 25.33
CA GLY A 438 -2.04 -17.17 25.36
C GLY A 438 -2.04 -16.44 24.01
N HIS A 439 -2.50 -17.08 22.93
CA HIS A 439 -2.55 -16.50 21.58
C HIS A 439 -3.98 -16.09 21.21
N PRO A 440 -4.27 -14.80 21.00
CA PRO A 440 -5.62 -14.32 20.71
C PRO A 440 -6.08 -14.58 19.28
N PHE A 441 -7.39 -14.65 19.10
CA PHE A 441 -8.08 -14.79 17.82
C PHE A 441 -8.74 -13.46 17.44
N PRO A 442 -8.71 -13.05 16.16
CA PRO A 442 -8.13 -13.77 15.01
C PRO A 442 -6.65 -13.46 14.75
N SER A 443 -6.00 -12.62 15.57
CA SER A 443 -4.70 -12.04 15.23
C SER A 443 -3.52 -13.02 15.31
N GLU A 444 -3.56 -14.04 16.15
CA GLU A 444 -2.50 -15.05 16.31
C GLU A 444 -2.95 -16.51 16.07
N VAL A 445 -3.96 -16.72 15.23
CA VAL A 445 -4.55 -18.06 14.94
C VAL A 445 -3.51 -19.11 14.61
N ARG A 446 -2.47 -18.77 13.84
CA ARG A 446 -1.41 -19.73 13.45
C ARG A 446 -0.57 -20.19 14.65
N ARG A 447 -0.36 -19.33 15.64
CA ARG A 447 0.35 -19.67 16.88
C ARG A 447 -0.54 -20.47 17.83
N ALA A 448 -1.82 -20.08 17.93
CA ALA A 448 -2.84 -20.83 18.66
C ALA A 448 -3.00 -22.26 18.11
N HIS A 449 -3.13 -22.43 16.80
CA HIS A 449 -3.24 -23.74 16.14
C HIS A 449 -2.04 -24.65 16.45
N ALA A 450 -0.83 -24.11 16.63
CA ALA A 450 0.33 -24.91 17.00
C ALA A 450 0.28 -25.46 18.44
N LYS A 451 -0.63 -24.94 19.28
CA LYS A 451 -0.85 -25.37 20.68
C LYS A 451 -2.04 -26.32 20.83
N VAL A 452 -2.87 -26.46 19.80
CA VAL A 452 -4.09 -27.26 19.81
C VAL A 452 -3.92 -28.49 18.95
N SER A 453 -4.27 -29.64 19.49
CA SER A 453 -4.43 -30.86 18.71
C SER A 453 -5.89 -31.30 18.70
N VAL A 454 -6.32 -31.85 17.56
CA VAL A 454 -7.65 -32.44 17.42
C VAL A 454 -7.46 -33.92 17.15
N TRP A 455 -8.16 -34.77 17.91
CA TRP A 455 -8.17 -36.20 17.69
C TRP A 455 -9.60 -36.73 17.61
N SER A 456 -9.85 -37.58 16.63
CA SER A 456 -11.10 -38.30 16.46
C SER A 456 -10.74 -39.68 15.92
N PRO A 457 -11.20 -40.78 16.52
CA PRO A 457 -10.97 -42.09 15.95
C PRO A 457 -11.70 -42.18 14.61
N GLN A 458 -10.99 -42.70 13.60
CA GLN A 458 -11.52 -43.03 12.29
C GLN A 458 -11.55 -44.55 12.10
N ASP A 459 -12.37 -45.05 11.17
CA ASP A 459 -12.42 -46.49 10.86
C ASP A 459 -11.05 -47.05 10.47
N ALA A 460 -10.23 -46.24 9.80
CA ALA A 460 -8.86 -46.61 9.42
C ALA A 460 -7.96 -46.84 10.65
N ASP A 461 -8.14 -46.08 11.74
CA ASP A 461 -7.33 -46.20 12.96
C ASP A 461 -7.57 -47.54 13.66
N ALA A 462 -8.71 -48.18 13.43
CA ALA A 462 -8.98 -49.51 13.93
C ALA A 462 -8.10 -50.59 13.28
N LEU A 463 -7.54 -50.32 12.08
CA LEU A 463 -6.71 -51.25 11.32
C LEU A 463 -5.21 -50.93 11.40
N THR A 464 -4.85 -49.73 11.86
CA THR A 464 -3.46 -49.30 12.01
C THR A 464 -2.81 -49.93 13.25
N PRO A 465 -1.61 -50.53 13.14
CA PRO A 465 -0.89 -51.03 14.30
C PRO A 465 -0.65 -49.94 15.36
N VAL A 466 -0.83 -50.27 16.64
CA VAL A 466 -0.73 -49.30 17.76
C VAL A 466 0.59 -48.53 17.75
N GLY A 467 1.71 -49.20 17.51
CA GLY A 467 3.02 -48.55 17.48
C GLY A 467 3.15 -47.53 16.35
N LEU A 468 2.57 -47.83 15.17
CA LEU A 468 2.56 -46.92 14.04
C LEU A 468 1.65 -45.71 14.31
N ALA A 469 0.44 -45.94 14.85
CA ALA A 469 -0.50 -44.87 15.18
C ALA A 469 0.08 -43.89 16.22
N LEU A 470 0.81 -44.40 17.23
CA LEU A 470 1.50 -43.56 18.20
C LEU A 470 2.65 -42.75 17.57
N ASP A 471 3.51 -43.35 16.74
CA ASP A 471 4.58 -42.60 16.06
C ASP A 471 4.04 -41.55 15.10
N GLU A 472 2.99 -41.86 14.33
CA GLU A 472 2.34 -40.90 13.42
C GLU A 472 1.77 -39.71 14.19
N ARG A 473 1.08 -39.97 15.31
CA ARG A 473 0.54 -38.90 16.15
C ARG A 473 1.65 -38.03 16.73
N MET A 474 2.72 -38.62 17.27
CA MET A 474 3.87 -37.88 17.80
C MET A 474 4.59 -37.09 16.69
N ARG A 475 4.62 -37.61 15.46
CA ARG A 475 5.26 -36.96 14.31
C ARG A 475 4.52 -35.71 13.85
N TRP A 476 3.20 -35.68 13.98
CA TRP A 476 2.37 -34.53 13.62
C TRP A 476 2.32 -33.45 14.72
N SER A 477 2.82 -33.75 15.91
CA SER A 477 3.02 -32.76 16.96
C SER A 477 4.13 -31.76 16.60
N GLY A 478 3.90 -30.48 16.89
CA GLY A 478 4.94 -29.45 16.78
C GLY A 478 6.10 -29.63 17.77
N THR A 479 5.88 -30.25 18.92
CA THR A 479 6.90 -30.43 19.99
C THR A 479 7.66 -31.74 19.86
N LEU A 480 6.97 -32.83 19.48
CA LEU A 480 7.56 -34.17 19.37
C LEU A 480 7.96 -34.55 17.94
N GLY A 481 7.41 -33.90 16.91
CA GLY A 481 7.72 -34.20 15.51
C GLY A 481 9.14 -33.86 15.08
N SER A 482 9.78 -32.91 15.77
CA SER A 482 11.18 -32.52 15.56
C SER A 482 12.20 -33.50 16.16
N ARG A 483 11.77 -34.41 17.04
CA ARG A 483 12.65 -35.40 17.68
C ARG A 483 13.16 -36.44 16.69
N ALA A 484 14.32 -37.01 16.98
CA ALA A 484 14.90 -38.05 16.14
C ALA A 484 14.01 -39.32 16.12
N PRO A 485 13.94 -40.08 15.01
CA PRO A 485 13.12 -41.29 14.93
C PRO A 485 13.40 -42.32 16.05
N LYS A 486 14.66 -42.40 16.51
CA LYS A 486 15.06 -43.29 17.61
C LYS A 486 14.44 -42.89 18.96
N GLU A 487 14.32 -41.60 19.22
CA GLU A 487 13.72 -41.07 20.44
C GLU A 487 12.21 -41.26 20.45
N ARG A 488 11.54 -41.03 19.31
CA ARG A 488 10.11 -41.31 19.18
C ARG A 488 9.79 -42.79 19.35
N ARG A 489 10.59 -43.69 18.76
CA ARG A 489 10.44 -45.13 19.00
C ARG A 489 10.59 -45.53 20.47
N ALA A 490 11.48 -44.86 21.21
CA ALA A 490 11.60 -45.09 22.65
C ALA A 490 10.33 -44.64 23.40
N LEU A 491 9.78 -43.47 23.06
CA LEU A 491 8.52 -42.97 23.62
C LEU A 491 7.32 -43.87 23.29
N VAL A 492 7.26 -44.39 22.06
CA VAL A 492 6.21 -45.35 21.65
C VAL A 492 6.29 -46.60 22.53
N ARG A 493 7.48 -47.16 22.71
CA ARG A 493 7.69 -48.34 23.56
C ARG A 493 7.31 -48.07 25.01
N GLU A 494 7.76 -46.95 25.57
CA GLU A 494 7.42 -46.52 26.93
C GLU A 494 5.90 -46.34 27.10
N THR A 495 5.23 -45.77 26.10
CA THR A 495 3.77 -45.60 26.11
C THR A 495 3.06 -46.96 26.11
N ILE A 496 3.54 -47.93 25.31
CA ILE A 496 2.99 -49.29 25.29
C ILE A 496 3.24 -50.02 26.60
N GLU A 497 4.40 -49.85 27.22
CA GLU A 497 4.70 -50.37 28.56
C GLU A 497 3.73 -49.78 29.61
N ARG A 498 3.44 -48.47 29.54
CA ARG A 498 2.44 -47.80 30.39
C ARG A 498 1.02 -48.30 30.11
N ILE A 499 0.66 -48.55 28.86
CA ILE A 499 -0.64 -49.15 28.50
C ILE A 499 -0.78 -50.54 29.15
N ASN A 500 0.24 -51.38 29.03
CA ASN A 500 0.21 -52.72 29.61
C ASN A 500 0.24 -52.71 31.14
N SER A 501 0.99 -51.79 31.76
CA SER A 501 1.05 -51.68 33.22
C SER A 501 -0.28 -51.22 33.83
N LEU A 502 -0.95 -50.24 33.21
CA LEU A 502 -2.29 -49.81 33.60
C LEU A 502 -3.33 -50.90 33.29
N GLY A 503 -3.20 -51.54 32.13
CA GLY A 503 -4.09 -52.59 31.62
C GLY A 503 -4.05 -53.89 32.42
N ALA A 504 -2.95 -54.20 33.12
CA ALA A 504 -2.82 -55.41 33.94
C ALA A 504 -3.94 -55.58 34.97
N LYS A 505 -4.53 -54.48 35.44
CA LYS A 505 -5.67 -54.48 36.38
C LYS A 505 -7.02 -54.77 35.70
N TYR A 506 -7.17 -54.44 34.42
CA TYR A 506 -8.45 -54.50 33.70
C TYR A 506 -8.54 -55.72 32.75
N PHE A 507 -7.41 -56.21 32.23
CA PHE A 507 -7.35 -57.39 31.35
C PHE A 507 -6.09 -58.23 31.66
N PRO A 508 -6.07 -58.95 32.79
CA PRO A 508 -4.88 -59.71 33.21
C PRO A 508 -4.49 -60.77 32.18
N GLY A 509 -3.20 -60.80 31.82
CA GLY A 509 -2.63 -61.79 30.89
C GLY A 509 -2.77 -61.47 29.40
N LYS A 510 -3.42 -60.36 29.01
CA LYS A 510 -3.49 -59.90 27.60
C LYS A 510 -2.54 -58.72 27.37
N ILE A 511 -1.46 -58.95 26.63
CA ILE A 511 -0.43 -57.94 26.33
C ILE A 511 -0.74 -57.26 25.00
N ILE A 512 -0.62 -55.94 24.96
CA ILE A 512 -0.67 -55.11 23.75
C ILE A 512 0.76 -54.88 23.27
N SER A 513 1.04 -55.21 22.02
CA SER A 513 2.33 -55.00 21.34
C SER A 513 2.25 -53.84 20.33
N GLU A 514 3.39 -53.41 19.80
CA GLU A 514 3.46 -52.41 18.72
C GLU A 514 2.65 -52.82 17.48
N ASP A 515 2.61 -54.13 17.18
CA ASP A 515 1.89 -54.70 16.03
C ASP A 515 0.41 -55.02 16.30
N SER A 516 -0.07 -54.75 17.52
CA SER A 516 -1.47 -55.01 17.86
C SER A 516 -2.39 -54.11 17.06
N ILE A 517 -3.49 -54.68 16.56
CA ILE A 517 -4.49 -53.96 15.75
C ILE A 517 -5.67 -53.58 16.64
N PRO A 518 -5.98 -52.28 16.85
CA PRO A 518 -7.04 -51.85 17.77
C PRO A 518 -8.40 -52.51 17.51
N GLY A 519 -8.78 -52.72 16.25
CA GLY A 519 -10.04 -53.35 15.86
C GLY A 519 -10.20 -54.80 16.33
N LEU A 520 -9.09 -55.50 16.64
CA LEU A 520 -9.09 -56.87 17.17
C LEU A 520 -9.01 -56.91 18.71
N LEU A 521 -8.80 -55.76 19.35
CA LEU A 521 -8.74 -55.66 20.81
C LEU A 521 -10.13 -55.67 21.43
N SER A 522 -10.22 -56.11 22.70
CA SER A 522 -11.45 -55.99 23.47
C SER A 522 -11.79 -54.51 23.76
N PRO A 523 -13.05 -54.15 24.03
CA PRO A 523 -13.46 -52.76 24.28
C PRO A 523 -12.55 -52.01 25.26
N ALA A 524 -12.31 -52.57 26.46
CA ALA A 524 -11.44 -51.97 27.47
C ALA A 524 -9.96 -51.78 27.03
N GLN A 525 -9.40 -52.73 26.26
CA GLN A 525 -8.05 -52.61 25.70
C GLN A 525 -7.99 -51.46 24.69
N ARG A 526 -9.04 -51.36 23.88
CA ARG A 526 -9.17 -50.35 22.85
C ARG A 526 -9.30 -48.96 23.45
N VAL A 527 -10.11 -48.79 24.49
CA VAL A 527 -10.26 -47.53 25.26
C VAL A 527 -8.91 -47.02 25.75
N LEU A 528 -8.08 -47.88 26.36
CA LEU A 528 -6.73 -47.49 26.81
C LEU A 528 -5.83 -47.06 25.65
N VAL A 529 -5.84 -47.81 24.55
CA VAL A 529 -5.04 -47.51 23.36
C VAL A 529 -5.44 -46.17 22.75
N TRP A 530 -6.74 -45.93 22.59
CA TRP A 530 -7.23 -44.66 22.06
C TRP A 530 -6.94 -43.49 22.98
N ALA A 531 -7.06 -43.65 24.29
CA ALA A 531 -6.71 -42.61 25.25
C ALA A 531 -5.22 -42.25 25.14
N ALA A 532 -4.35 -43.26 25.02
CA ALA A 532 -2.92 -43.04 24.81
C ALA A 532 -2.62 -42.34 23.48
N ILE A 533 -3.26 -42.75 22.38
CA ILE A 533 -3.09 -42.12 21.07
C ILE A 533 -3.59 -40.68 21.08
N ALA A 534 -4.74 -40.39 21.71
CA ALA A 534 -5.33 -39.06 21.72
C ALA A 534 -4.36 -38.00 22.27
N VAL A 535 -3.63 -38.31 23.34
CA VAL A 535 -2.75 -37.37 24.04
C VAL A 535 -1.27 -37.49 23.67
N ALA A 536 -0.91 -38.46 22.83
CA ALA A 536 0.49 -38.76 22.48
C ALA A 536 1.24 -37.57 21.84
N ASP A 537 0.53 -36.60 21.28
CA ASP A 537 1.15 -35.41 20.69
C ASP A 537 1.69 -34.38 21.71
N ALA A 538 1.34 -34.51 22.99
CA ALA A 538 1.73 -33.59 24.06
C ALA A 538 1.45 -32.08 23.76
N SER A 539 0.37 -31.80 23.03
CA SER A 539 -0.10 -30.43 22.77
C SER A 539 -0.71 -29.81 24.03
N ALA A 540 -0.69 -28.47 24.15
CA ALA A 540 -1.19 -27.79 25.36
C ALA A 540 -2.71 -28.00 25.56
N VAL A 541 -3.45 -28.03 24.44
CA VAL A 541 -4.90 -28.33 24.42
C VAL A 541 -5.13 -29.47 23.45
N CYS A 542 -5.76 -30.54 23.91
CA CYS A 542 -6.17 -31.68 23.10
C CYS A 542 -7.70 -31.74 23.05
N LEU A 543 -8.27 -31.53 21.87
CA LEU A 543 -9.70 -31.62 21.59
C LEU A 543 -10.00 -33.03 21.08
N VAL A 544 -10.75 -33.80 21.86
CA VAL A 544 -11.15 -35.16 21.51
C VAL A 544 -12.60 -35.17 21.06
N ALA A 545 -12.83 -35.54 19.81
CA ALA A 545 -14.17 -35.70 19.27
C ALA A 545 -14.89 -36.91 19.91
N PRO A 546 -16.23 -36.95 19.88
CA PRO A 546 -16.98 -38.07 20.41
C PRO A 546 -16.62 -39.35 19.65
N ALA A 547 -15.89 -40.23 20.32
CA ALA A 547 -15.67 -41.58 19.87
C ALA A 547 -16.88 -42.43 20.28
N GLU A 548 -17.36 -43.30 19.40
CA GLU A 548 -18.43 -44.27 19.71
C GLU A 548 -18.21 -45.21 20.93
N PRO A 549 -17.01 -45.47 21.49
CA PRO A 549 -16.87 -46.48 22.54
C PRO A 549 -17.10 -45.96 23.98
N LEU A 550 -17.48 -44.69 24.19
CA LEU A 550 -17.68 -44.15 25.56
C LEU A 550 -19.16 -44.13 25.99
N THR A 551 -19.98 -45.04 25.44
CA THR A 551 -21.40 -45.15 25.79
C THR A 551 -21.64 -45.84 27.13
N ASP A 552 -20.68 -46.64 27.61
CA ASP A 552 -20.75 -47.32 28.91
C ASP A 552 -19.99 -46.51 29.99
N ALA A 553 -20.52 -46.51 31.22
CA ALA A 553 -19.96 -45.75 32.33
C ALA A 553 -18.58 -46.30 32.77
N GLU A 554 -18.38 -47.62 32.71
CA GLU A 554 -17.10 -48.26 33.05
C GLU A 554 -16.01 -47.90 32.04
N ASP A 555 -16.32 -47.90 30.73
CA ASP A 555 -15.38 -47.51 29.67
C ASP A 555 -15.02 -46.02 29.75
N ARG A 556 -15.97 -45.16 30.14
CA ARG A 556 -15.72 -43.73 30.37
C ARG A 556 -14.85 -43.47 31.60
N GLU A 557 -15.05 -44.22 32.68
CA GLU A 557 -14.19 -44.13 33.86
C GLU A 557 -12.76 -44.60 33.53
N LEU A 558 -12.65 -45.70 32.76
CA LEU A 558 -11.37 -46.19 32.27
C LEU A 558 -10.67 -45.17 31.36
N TRP A 559 -11.41 -44.51 30.47
CA TRP A 559 -10.90 -43.45 29.60
C TRP A 559 -10.28 -42.29 30.39
N TRP A 560 -10.98 -41.74 31.39
CA TRP A 560 -10.44 -40.64 32.19
C TRP A 560 -9.22 -41.06 33.00
N LYS A 561 -9.25 -42.25 33.62
CA LYS A 561 -8.08 -42.82 34.30
C LYS A 561 -6.89 -43.01 33.35
N ALA A 562 -7.15 -43.38 32.11
CA ALA A 562 -6.13 -43.54 31.08
C ALA A 562 -5.52 -42.19 30.69
N LEU A 563 -6.35 -41.17 30.46
CA LEU A 563 -5.88 -39.83 30.15
C LEU A 563 -5.01 -39.25 31.26
N ASP A 564 -5.41 -39.40 32.53
CA ASP A 564 -4.60 -38.98 33.68
C ASP A 564 -3.27 -39.73 33.75
N ALA A 565 -3.28 -40.99 33.33
CA ALA A 565 -2.08 -41.81 33.31
C ALA A 565 -1.16 -41.53 32.12
N PHE A 566 -1.63 -40.94 31.00
CA PHE A 566 -0.83 -40.74 29.78
C PHE A 566 -0.51 -39.28 29.46
N ALA A 567 -1.44 -38.36 29.71
CA ALA A 567 -1.27 -36.93 29.42
C ALA A 567 -0.19 -36.30 30.30
N THR A 568 0.40 -35.20 29.82
CA THR A 568 1.32 -34.40 30.65
C THR A 568 0.54 -33.58 31.69
N PRO A 569 1.17 -33.16 32.81
CA PRO A 569 0.48 -32.42 33.87
C PRO A 569 -0.20 -31.13 33.40
N ASP A 570 0.40 -30.43 32.43
CA ASP A 570 -0.10 -29.15 31.90
C ASP A 570 -1.01 -29.31 30.67
N GLN A 571 -1.13 -30.54 30.13
CA GLN A 571 -1.94 -30.81 28.95
C GLN A 571 -3.41 -30.85 29.34
N THR A 572 -4.19 -29.98 28.71
CA THR A 572 -5.63 -29.87 28.91
C THR A 572 -6.35 -30.73 27.89
N VAL A 573 -7.29 -31.56 28.34
CA VAL A 573 -8.00 -32.49 27.45
C VAL A 573 -9.50 -32.23 27.53
N ALA A 574 -10.10 -31.86 26.39
CA ALA A 574 -11.52 -31.59 26.27
C ALA A 574 -12.20 -32.67 25.42
N LEU A 575 -13.08 -33.45 26.03
CA LEU A 575 -13.89 -34.48 25.38
C LEU A 575 -15.23 -33.89 24.96
N PHE A 576 -15.50 -33.86 23.66
CA PHE A 576 -16.78 -33.41 23.13
C PHE A 576 -17.76 -34.60 23.11
N SER A 577 -18.89 -34.51 23.81
CA SER A 577 -19.83 -35.62 23.98
C SER A 577 -21.29 -35.26 23.60
N LEU A 578 -22.10 -36.28 23.25
CA LEU A 578 -23.51 -36.13 22.88
C LEU A 578 -24.45 -36.23 24.10
N PRO A 579 -25.62 -35.56 24.11
CA PRO A 579 -26.62 -35.73 25.19
C PRO A 579 -27.30 -37.12 25.21
N PRO A 580 -27.80 -37.64 26.35
CA PRO A 580 -27.96 -36.98 27.64
C PRO A 580 -26.94 -37.46 28.67
N ALA A 581 -26.00 -36.59 29.05
CA ALA A 581 -25.04 -36.77 30.13
C ALA A 581 -25.70 -36.69 31.52
N ARG A 582 -26.85 -37.34 31.75
CA ARG A 582 -27.55 -37.37 33.06
C ARG A 582 -26.99 -38.39 34.05
N ALA A 583 -25.91 -39.10 33.69
CA ALA A 583 -25.17 -40.00 34.59
C ALA A 583 -23.80 -39.41 35.02
N LEU A 584 -23.64 -38.08 35.00
CA LEU A 584 -22.38 -37.40 35.34
C LEU A 584 -22.03 -37.40 36.83
N THR A 585 -22.88 -37.93 37.71
CA THR A 585 -22.67 -37.88 39.17
C THR A 585 -21.89 -39.07 39.75
N THR A 586 -21.39 -39.99 38.92
CA THR A 586 -20.77 -41.25 39.40
C THR A 586 -19.37 -41.52 38.84
N ILE A 587 -18.63 -40.49 38.43
CA ILE A 587 -17.22 -40.66 38.07
C ILE A 587 -16.35 -40.25 39.25
N SER A 588 -15.43 -41.12 39.65
CA SER A 588 -14.55 -40.94 40.82
C SER A 588 -13.40 -39.95 40.59
N THR A 589 -13.20 -39.49 39.35
CA THR A 589 -12.19 -38.50 38.95
C THR A 589 -12.81 -37.09 38.81
N PRO A 590 -12.13 -36.04 39.30
CA PRO A 590 -12.61 -34.66 39.13
C PRO A 590 -12.55 -34.28 37.65
N THR A 591 -13.71 -34.27 37.00
CA THR A 591 -13.88 -33.81 35.62
C THR A 591 -14.68 -32.50 35.66
N GLY A 592 -14.16 -31.46 35.01
CA GLY A 592 -14.91 -30.22 34.82
C GLY A 592 -15.95 -30.42 33.72
N VAL A 593 -17.14 -29.85 33.86
CA VAL A 593 -18.19 -29.94 32.84
C VAL A 593 -18.45 -28.56 32.24
N THR A 594 -18.21 -28.42 30.95
CA THR A 594 -18.60 -27.23 30.17
C THR A 594 -19.90 -27.55 29.44
N ASP A 595 -21.04 -27.21 30.07
CA ASP A 595 -22.37 -27.40 29.49
C ASP A 595 -22.77 -26.19 28.63
N LEU A 596 -22.71 -26.35 27.31
CA LEU A 596 -23.03 -25.32 26.34
C LEU A 596 -24.52 -24.94 26.36
N ALA A 597 -25.39 -25.75 26.96
CA ALA A 597 -26.81 -25.44 27.15
C ALA A 597 -27.10 -24.69 28.47
N ALA A 598 -26.24 -24.80 29.48
CA ALA A 598 -26.37 -24.05 30.74
C ALA A 598 -25.72 -22.65 30.67
N VAL A 599 -24.77 -22.45 29.76
CA VAL A 599 -24.15 -21.14 29.48
C VAL A 599 -25.19 -20.11 28.96
N HIS A 600 -26.37 -20.56 28.52
CA HIS A 600 -27.50 -19.72 28.12
C HIS A 600 -28.09 -18.82 29.23
N SER A 601 -27.80 -19.04 30.51
CA SER A 601 -28.38 -18.25 31.62
C SER A 601 -27.51 -17.11 32.19
N GLY A 602 -26.37 -16.81 31.57
CA GLY A 602 -25.47 -15.76 32.03
C GLY A 602 -24.52 -16.24 33.13
N VAL A 603 -23.22 -16.00 32.89
CA VAL A 603 -22.06 -16.16 33.78
C VAL A 603 -22.28 -17.11 34.96
N VAL A 604 -21.96 -18.39 34.77
CA VAL A 604 -21.72 -19.29 35.90
C VAL A 604 -20.22 -19.44 36.04
N SER A 605 -19.66 -18.78 37.05
CA SER A 605 -18.37 -19.16 37.63
C SER A 605 -18.52 -20.58 38.19
N LEU A 606 -17.75 -21.54 37.69
CA LEU A 606 -17.56 -22.85 38.33
C LEU A 606 -16.39 -22.77 39.30
#